data_AF-A0A0P9LN99-F1
#
_entry.id   AF-A0A0P9LN99-F1
#
_cell.length_a   1.000
_cell.length_b   1.000
_cell.length_c   1.000
_cell.angle_alpha   90.00
_cell.angle_beta   90.00
_cell.angle_gamma   90.00
#
_symmetry.space_group_name_H-M   'P 1'
#
loop_
_entity.id
_entity.type
_entity.pdbx_description
1 polymer ?
#
loop_
_entity_poly.entity_id
_entity_poly.type
_entity_poly.pdbx_seq_one_letter_code
_entity_poly.pdbx_strand_id
1 'polypeptide(L)'
;MSLPILTGKSQFMHNPSRLTPLSKALMLSQMFRSRPSMAAMGLALCMPVAGQAQETVADDSNTTGTLNLAPTAIDSHYLGTSTDGTGSYTTGAVSIGKGAPQSLRETPQSVSVVTRQVMDDNNLTSLSEVLEDTPGITFQYRNFGGHVYTSRGFSLLAESFLVDGIGGQGYQITGWMQPDMAIYDRVEVLRGASGLLVGAGQPGGAVNLV
;
A
#
# COMPACT_ATOMS: atom_id res chain seq x y z
N MET A 1 -59.03 -19.62 -35.67
CA MET A 1 -58.64 -18.33 -36.26
C MET A 1 -57.12 -18.27 -36.26
N SER A 2 -56.53 -17.98 -37.42
CA SER A 2 -55.14 -18.22 -37.78
C SER A 2 -54.47 -16.90 -38.16
N LEU A 3 -53.22 -16.69 -37.67
CA LEU A 3 -52.12 -15.82 -38.18
C LEU A 3 -52.30 -14.28 -38.12
N PRO A 4 -51.22 -13.45 -38.24
CA PRO A 4 -49.81 -13.78 -38.56
C PRO A 4 -48.69 -13.14 -37.70
N ILE A 5 -47.48 -13.68 -37.96
CA ILE A 5 -46.12 -13.25 -37.64
C ILE A 5 -45.71 -12.01 -38.46
N LEU A 6 -44.97 -11.06 -37.87
CA LEU A 6 -44.16 -10.08 -38.62
C LEU A 6 -42.71 -10.04 -38.12
N THR A 7 -41.81 -10.39 -39.02
CA THR A 7 -40.36 -10.35 -38.94
C THR A 7 -39.84 -8.91 -39.11
N GLY A 8 -38.90 -8.48 -38.26
CA GLY A 8 -38.17 -7.23 -38.42
C GLY A 8 -36.68 -7.40 -38.11
N LYS A 9 -35.86 -7.61 -39.15
CA LYS A 9 -34.39 -7.48 -39.12
C LYS A 9 -34.02 -5.99 -39.18
N SER A 10 -33.16 -5.51 -38.30
CA SER A 10 -32.35 -4.29 -38.47
C SER A 10 -31.17 -4.37 -37.48
N GLN A 11 -29.99 -4.89 -37.86
CA GLN A 11 -28.91 -4.16 -38.55
C GLN A 11 -28.58 -2.81 -37.88
N PHE A 12 -27.97 -2.84 -36.68
CA PHE A 12 -27.18 -1.70 -36.19
C PHE A 12 -25.69 -1.99 -36.38
N MET A 13 -25.22 -1.37 -37.44
CA MET A 13 -23.89 -1.27 -38.00
C MET A 13 -22.91 -0.69 -36.95
N HIS A 14 -21.77 -1.37 -36.75
CA HIS A 14 -20.64 -0.85 -36.01
C HIS A 14 -20.06 0.38 -36.73
N ASN A 15 -19.93 1.49 -36.01
CA ASN A 15 -19.22 2.69 -36.45
C ASN A 15 -17.77 2.64 -35.94
N PRO A 16 -16.74 2.41 -36.79
CA PRO A 16 -15.38 2.18 -36.33
C PRO A 16 -14.56 3.48 -36.26
N SER A 17 -14.99 4.47 -35.47
CA SER A 17 -14.29 5.77 -35.41
C SER A 17 -14.04 6.35 -34.00
N ARG A 18 -14.12 5.55 -32.94
CA ARG A 18 -13.63 5.96 -31.59
C ARG A 18 -12.98 4.81 -30.84
N LEU A 19 -11.71 4.53 -31.13
CA LEU A 19 -10.86 3.71 -30.26
C LEU A 19 -9.90 4.62 -29.51
N THR A 20 -9.99 4.60 -28.19
CA THR A 20 -9.07 5.28 -27.27
C THR A 20 -7.67 4.65 -27.35
N PRO A 21 -6.59 5.39 -27.01
CA PRO A 21 -5.21 4.95 -27.25
C PRO A 21 -4.85 3.61 -26.58
N LEU A 22 -5.57 3.22 -25.51
CA LEU A 22 -5.39 1.93 -24.82
C LEU A 22 -5.84 0.72 -25.66
N SER A 23 -6.84 0.86 -26.53
CA SER A 23 -7.35 -0.24 -27.36
C SER A 23 -6.41 -0.63 -28.51
N LYS A 24 -5.54 0.30 -28.95
CA LYS A 24 -4.51 0.01 -29.97
C LYS A 24 -3.33 -0.77 -29.42
N ALA A 25 -2.98 -0.58 -28.14
CA ALA A 25 -1.86 -1.27 -27.50
C ALA A 25 -2.14 -2.77 -27.27
N LEU A 26 -3.41 -3.13 -27.01
CA LEU A 26 -3.82 -4.52 -26.76
C LEU A 26 -3.98 -5.36 -28.04
N MET A 27 -4.22 -4.73 -29.20
CA MET A 27 -4.26 -5.43 -30.49
C MET A 27 -2.86 -5.73 -31.08
N LEU A 28 -1.81 -5.05 -30.60
CA LEU A 28 -0.46 -5.22 -31.13
C LEU A 28 0.31 -6.40 -30.50
N SER A 29 -0.20 -7.02 -29.43
CA SER A 29 0.43 -8.18 -28.78
C SER A 29 -0.03 -9.54 -29.34
N GLN A 30 -1.00 -9.56 -30.26
CA GLN A 30 -1.57 -10.80 -30.82
C GLN A 30 -1.13 -11.13 -32.25
N MET A 31 -0.21 -10.36 -32.84
CA MET A 31 0.26 -10.52 -34.23
C MET A 31 1.63 -11.22 -34.40
N PHE A 32 2.24 -11.74 -33.33
CA PHE A 32 3.48 -12.53 -33.42
C PHE A 32 3.35 -13.86 -32.67
N ARG A 33 2.65 -14.83 -33.28
CA ARG A 33 2.81 -16.24 -32.92
C ARG A 33 2.79 -17.13 -34.16
N SER A 34 3.86 -17.05 -34.96
CA SER A 34 4.14 -18.01 -36.03
C SER A 34 5.20 -19.00 -35.56
N ARG A 35 4.85 -20.29 -35.52
CA ARG A 35 5.77 -21.42 -35.36
C ARG A 35 6.32 -21.81 -36.74
N PRO A 36 7.64 -21.99 -36.94
CA PRO A 36 8.12 -22.80 -38.05
C PRO A 36 8.50 -24.20 -37.56
N SER A 37 7.75 -25.18 -38.08
CA SER A 37 8.15 -26.58 -38.20
C SER A 37 8.86 -26.74 -39.53
N MET A 38 10.06 -27.33 -39.57
CA MET A 38 10.51 -28.16 -40.68
C MET A 38 11.80 -28.90 -40.31
N ALA A 39 11.67 -30.20 -40.08
CA ALA A 39 12.77 -31.15 -40.10
C ALA A 39 12.85 -31.76 -41.51
N ALA A 40 14.01 -31.71 -42.16
CA ALA A 40 14.42 -32.66 -43.20
C ALA A 40 15.91 -32.53 -43.56
N MET A 41 16.63 -33.63 -43.35
CA MET A 41 17.65 -34.23 -44.24
C MET A 41 19.02 -33.55 -44.44
N GLY A 42 20.03 -34.05 -43.69
CA GLY A 42 21.00 -35.02 -44.22
C GLY A 42 22.19 -34.57 -45.08
N LEU A 43 23.38 -34.80 -44.51
CA LEU A 43 24.65 -35.24 -45.13
C LEU A 43 25.55 -34.19 -45.82
N ALA A 44 26.68 -33.84 -45.19
CA ALA A 44 28.04 -33.98 -45.74
C ALA A 44 29.14 -33.30 -44.88
N LEU A 45 30.23 -34.06 -44.70
CA LEU A 45 31.63 -33.64 -44.51
C LEU A 45 32.08 -33.08 -43.15
N CYS A 46 32.74 -33.99 -42.43
CA CYS A 46 33.69 -33.75 -41.35
C CYS A 46 34.90 -32.92 -41.84
N MET A 47 35.17 -31.79 -41.19
CA MET A 47 36.49 -31.15 -41.15
C MET A 47 36.75 -30.65 -39.73
N PRO A 48 37.93 -30.88 -39.14
CA PRO A 48 38.25 -30.39 -37.81
C PRO A 48 38.64 -28.91 -37.92
N VAL A 49 37.80 -28.01 -37.42
CA VAL A 49 38.24 -26.64 -37.15
C VAL A 49 39.13 -26.68 -35.91
N ALA A 50 40.42 -26.48 -36.14
CA ALA A 50 41.39 -26.22 -35.09
C ALA A 50 40.93 -25.01 -34.26
N GLY A 51 40.87 -25.19 -32.94
CA GLY A 51 40.47 -24.16 -32.00
C GLY A 51 41.39 -22.94 -32.09
N GLN A 52 40.81 -21.79 -32.41
CA GLN A 52 41.37 -20.49 -32.07
C GLN A 52 40.74 -20.11 -30.73
N ALA A 53 41.48 -20.32 -29.64
CA ALA A 53 41.15 -19.74 -28.36
C ALA A 53 41.40 -18.23 -28.47
N GLN A 54 40.32 -17.45 -28.61
CA GLN A 54 40.40 -16.00 -28.53
C GLN A 54 40.29 -15.62 -27.07
N GLU A 55 41.43 -15.39 -26.42
CA GLU A 55 41.47 -14.65 -25.16
C GLU A 55 40.95 -13.23 -25.44
N THR A 56 39.72 -12.97 -25.03
CA THR A 56 39.29 -11.60 -24.79
C THR A 56 40.07 -11.10 -23.59
N VAL A 57 41.22 -10.48 -23.86
CA VAL A 57 41.89 -9.61 -22.90
C VAL A 57 40.90 -8.49 -22.61
N ALA A 58 40.20 -8.59 -21.48
CA ALA A 58 39.53 -7.46 -20.89
C ALA A 58 40.64 -6.43 -20.65
N ASP A 59 40.51 -5.28 -21.31
CA ASP A 59 41.33 -4.11 -21.07
C ASP A 59 41.06 -3.64 -19.65
N ASP A 60 41.79 -4.23 -18.71
CA ASP A 60 41.85 -3.82 -17.32
C ASP A 60 42.80 -2.61 -17.29
N SER A 61 42.36 -1.53 -17.92
CA SER A 61 42.94 -0.21 -17.77
C SER A 61 42.68 0.23 -16.33
N ASN A 62 43.46 -0.33 -15.41
CA ASN A 62 43.67 0.16 -14.06
C ASN A 62 44.23 1.57 -14.17
N THR A 63 43.32 2.50 -14.39
CA THR A 63 43.56 3.92 -14.23
C THR A 63 43.71 4.09 -12.73
N THR A 64 44.95 4.21 -12.27
CA THR A 64 45.32 4.84 -11.00
C THR A 64 44.94 6.33 -11.06
N GLY A 65 43.65 6.59 -11.30
CA GLY A 65 43.02 7.88 -11.42
C GLY A 65 42.18 8.04 -10.18
N THR A 66 42.47 9.08 -9.42
CA THR A 66 41.69 9.45 -8.26
C THR A 66 40.22 9.59 -8.64
N LEU A 67 39.35 8.76 -8.06
CA LEU A 67 37.91 8.83 -8.23
C LEU A 67 37.39 10.09 -7.51
N ASN A 68 37.10 11.14 -8.26
CA ASN A 68 36.54 12.37 -7.72
C ASN A 68 35.01 12.27 -7.71
N LEU A 69 34.40 12.16 -6.52
CA LEU A 69 32.94 12.15 -6.39
C LEU A 69 32.39 13.56 -6.60
N ALA A 70 31.25 13.64 -7.30
CA ALA A 70 30.50 14.88 -7.40
C ALA A 70 30.02 15.34 -5.99
N PRO A 71 29.82 16.66 -5.78
CA PRO A 71 29.33 17.18 -4.52
C PRO A 71 27.98 16.53 -4.14
N THR A 72 27.88 15.94 -2.96
CA THR A 72 26.61 15.46 -2.39
C THR A 72 25.83 16.66 -1.88
N ALA A 73 24.72 17.00 -2.52
CA ALA A 73 23.75 17.92 -1.97
C ALA A 73 22.99 17.22 -0.84
N ILE A 74 23.06 17.76 0.38
CA ILE A 74 22.27 17.30 1.52
C ILE A 74 21.07 18.24 1.60
N ASP A 75 19.89 17.73 1.29
CA ASP A 75 18.63 18.44 1.53
C ASP A 75 18.01 17.92 2.84
N SER A 76 17.47 18.83 3.66
CA SER A 76 16.80 18.46 4.90
C SER A 76 15.31 18.37 4.66
N HIS A 77 14.78 17.15 4.55
CA HIS A 77 13.33 16.93 4.51
C HIS A 77 12.82 16.73 5.94
N TYR A 78 12.17 17.76 6.50
CA TYR A 78 11.54 17.65 7.82
C TYR A 78 10.24 16.85 7.69
N LEU A 79 10.10 15.85 8.54
CA LEU A 79 8.84 15.13 8.66
C LEU A 79 7.81 16.05 9.34
N GLY A 80 6.64 16.18 8.74
CA GLY A 80 5.53 16.98 9.24
C GLY A 80 4.60 16.17 10.15
N THR A 81 3.38 16.70 10.33
CA THR A 81 2.28 15.98 10.97
C THR A 81 1.60 15.02 10.02
N SER A 82 1.45 15.39 8.74
CA SER A 82 0.81 14.55 7.73
C SER A 82 1.79 13.59 7.05
N THR A 83 1.31 12.41 6.69
CA THR A 83 2.11 11.35 6.06
C THR A 83 1.71 11.05 4.62
N ASP A 84 0.54 11.52 4.18
CA ASP A 84 0.02 11.33 2.84
C ASP A 84 0.91 12.03 1.79
N GLY A 85 1.15 11.34 0.68
CA GLY A 85 2.04 11.80 -0.39
C GLY A 85 3.52 11.97 -0.02
N THR A 86 3.93 11.66 1.22
CA THR A 86 5.32 11.85 1.67
C THR A 86 6.24 10.66 1.35
N GLY A 87 5.67 9.47 1.09
CA GLY A 87 6.44 8.23 0.94
C GLY A 87 7.11 7.75 2.24
N SER A 88 6.74 8.31 3.40
CA SER A 88 7.40 8.04 4.67
C SER A 88 6.66 6.98 5.50
N TYR A 89 7.44 6.06 6.09
CA TYR A 89 6.97 5.06 7.07
C TYR A 89 6.98 5.60 8.51
N THR A 90 7.28 6.90 8.68
CA THR A 90 7.32 7.58 9.99
C THR A 90 6.75 8.99 9.87
N THR A 91 6.36 9.56 11.00
CA THR A 91 5.87 10.93 11.12
C THR A 91 6.78 11.77 12.02
N GLY A 92 6.81 13.08 11.81
CA GLY A 92 7.57 14.01 12.64
C GLY A 92 6.83 14.37 13.93
N ALA A 93 5.50 14.37 13.89
CA ALA A 93 4.67 14.72 15.03
C ALA A 93 3.35 13.93 15.04
N VAL A 94 2.81 13.76 16.24
CA VAL A 94 1.54 13.08 16.50
C VAL A 94 0.53 14.03 17.13
N SER A 95 -0.75 13.82 16.81
CA SER A 95 -1.89 14.57 17.36
C SER A 95 -2.58 13.87 18.53
N ILE A 96 -2.10 12.68 18.92
CA ILE A 96 -2.67 11.85 19.98
C ILE A 96 -2.35 12.41 21.38
N GLY A 97 -3.06 13.48 21.74
CA GLY A 97 -2.97 14.17 23.01
C GLY A 97 -3.54 15.56 22.85
N LYS A 98 -4.66 15.85 23.52
CA LYS A 98 -5.37 17.14 23.43
C LYS A 98 -4.39 18.31 23.52
N GLY A 99 -4.09 18.96 22.40
CA GLY A 99 -3.08 20.01 22.32
C GLY A 99 -2.48 20.18 20.92
N ALA A 100 -1.36 20.90 20.86
CA ALA A 100 -0.59 21.03 19.63
C ALA A 100 0.13 19.71 19.29
N PRO A 101 0.31 19.36 18.01
CA PRO A 101 1.07 18.18 17.63
C PRO A 101 2.47 18.17 18.24
N GLN A 102 2.87 17.02 18.79
CA GLN A 102 4.17 16.86 19.47
C GLN A 102 4.98 15.77 18.79
N SER A 103 6.30 15.85 18.86
CA SER A 103 7.14 14.76 18.37
C SER A 103 6.98 13.51 19.24
N LEU A 104 7.22 12.33 18.66
CA LEU A 104 7.21 11.06 19.40
C LEU A 104 8.16 11.04 20.61
N ARG A 105 9.19 11.90 20.61
CA ARG A 105 10.15 12.05 21.72
C ARG A 105 9.58 12.87 22.88
N GLU A 106 8.65 13.77 22.61
CA GLU A 106 8.01 14.63 23.60
C GLU A 106 6.75 14.00 24.18
N THR A 107 6.18 12.99 23.50
CA THR A 107 5.06 12.21 24.02
C THR A 107 5.54 11.22 25.09
N PRO A 108 5.15 11.36 26.37
CA PRO A 108 5.67 10.53 27.46
C PRO A 108 5.08 9.10 27.48
N GLN A 109 4.21 8.77 26.53
CA GLN A 109 3.54 7.47 26.43
C GLN A 109 3.96 6.74 25.15
N SER A 110 3.85 5.42 25.18
CA SER A 110 4.19 4.58 24.03
C SER A 110 3.15 4.73 22.92
N VAL A 111 3.51 5.50 21.89
CA VAL A 111 2.71 5.68 20.67
C VAL A 111 3.33 4.88 19.52
N SER A 112 2.49 4.20 18.76
CA SER A 112 2.84 3.63 17.46
C SER A 112 2.02 4.35 16.38
N VAL A 113 2.63 4.60 15.23
CA VAL A 113 1.98 5.30 14.12
C VAL A 113 2.05 4.41 12.90
N VAL A 114 0.90 4.13 12.29
CA VAL A 114 0.79 3.46 11.00
C VAL A 114 0.50 4.55 9.98
N THR A 115 1.49 4.88 9.16
CA THR A 115 1.43 5.98 8.17
C THR A 115 0.69 5.56 6.90
N ARG A 116 0.33 6.53 6.06
CA ARG A 116 -0.29 6.29 4.74
C ARG A 116 0.52 5.28 3.91
N GLN A 117 1.83 5.51 3.83
CA GLN A 117 2.74 4.63 3.08
C GLN A 117 2.72 3.18 3.62
N VAL A 118 2.71 3.01 4.94
CA VAL A 118 2.62 1.66 5.54
C VAL A 118 1.30 1.00 5.17
N MET A 119 0.19 1.74 5.25
CA MET A 119 -1.13 1.20 4.91
C MET A 119 -1.23 0.81 3.44
N ASP A 120 -0.67 1.61 2.54
CA ASP A 120 -0.69 1.32 1.10
C ASP A 120 0.17 0.12 0.73
N ASP A 121 1.39 0.04 1.26
CA ASP A 121 2.34 -1.03 0.91
C ASP A 121 1.93 -2.39 1.48
N ASN A 122 1.30 -2.39 2.66
CA ASN A 122 0.79 -3.61 3.29
C ASN A 122 -0.67 -3.90 2.93
N ASN A 123 -1.30 -3.10 2.06
CA ASN A 123 -2.69 -3.21 1.66
C ASN A 123 -3.66 -3.30 2.88
N LEU A 124 -3.45 -2.43 3.86
CA LEU A 124 -4.28 -2.31 5.06
C LEU A 124 -5.45 -1.37 4.75
N THR A 125 -6.61 -1.96 4.49
CA THR A 125 -7.81 -1.25 4.01
C THR A 125 -8.85 -1.02 5.10
N SER A 126 -8.78 -1.80 6.18
CA SER A 126 -9.68 -1.68 7.32
C SER A 126 -8.94 -1.36 8.62
N LEU A 127 -9.65 -0.72 9.56
CA LEU A 127 -9.11 -0.45 10.89
C LEU A 127 -8.65 -1.72 11.61
N SER A 128 -9.32 -2.85 11.39
CA SER A 128 -8.92 -4.12 12.02
C SER A 128 -7.56 -4.60 11.52
N GLU A 129 -7.31 -4.52 10.21
CA GLU A 129 -6.02 -4.89 9.62
C GLU A 129 -4.90 -4.00 10.16
N VAL A 130 -5.14 -2.69 10.22
CA VAL A 130 -4.18 -1.72 10.79
C VAL A 130 -3.87 -2.00 12.25
N LEU A 131 -4.89 -2.28 13.06
CA LEU A 131 -4.72 -2.57 14.48
C LEU A 131 -4.12 -3.96 14.74
N GLU A 132 -4.36 -4.93 13.87
CA GLU A 132 -3.74 -6.26 13.94
C GLU A 132 -2.24 -6.19 13.64
N ASP A 133 -1.83 -5.34 12.68
CA ASP A 133 -0.42 -5.08 12.37
C ASP A 133 0.28 -4.21 13.44
N THR A 134 -0.50 -3.49 14.26
CA THR A 134 0.06 -2.60 15.28
C THR A 134 0.57 -3.40 16.49
N PRO A 135 1.83 -3.19 16.92
CA PRO A 135 2.39 -3.91 18.06
C PRO A 135 1.63 -3.66 19.37
N GLY A 136 1.47 -4.71 20.17
CA GLY A 136 0.83 -4.62 21.49
C GLY A 136 -0.69 -4.46 21.46
N ILE A 137 -1.30 -4.50 20.28
CA ILE A 137 -2.73 -4.66 20.08
C ILE A 137 -3.03 -6.13 19.75
N THR A 138 -4.16 -6.63 20.23
CA THR A 138 -4.68 -7.95 19.91
C THR A 138 -6.09 -7.78 19.38
N PHE A 139 -6.32 -8.33 18.20
CA PHE A 139 -7.63 -8.36 17.56
C PHE A 139 -8.33 -9.69 17.82
N GLN A 140 -9.61 -9.63 18.16
CA GLN A 140 -10.47 -10.80 18.28
C GLN A 140 -11.80 -10.55 17.57
N TYR A 141 -12.12 -11.42 16.62
CA TYR A 141 -13.43 -11.47 16.00
C TYR A 141 -14.47 -12.04 16.98
N ARG A 142 -15.65 -11.43 17.04
CA ARG A 142 -16.83 -11.91 17.77
C ARG A 142 -17.96 -12.22 16.80
N ASN A 143 -18.91 -13.03 17.27
CA ASN A 143 -20.07 -13.42 16.48
C ASN A 143 -20.79 -12.18 15.91
N PHE A 144 -21.43 -12.38 14.75
CA PHE A 144 -22.23 -11.39 14.04
C PHE A 144 -21.46 -10.20 13.44
N GLY A 145 -20.12 -10.20 13.43
CA GLY A 145 -19.34 -9.04 12.92
C GLY A 145 -18.94 -8.07 14.03
N GLY A 146 -18.92 -8.54 15.28
CA GLY A 146 -18.35 -7.78 16.38
C GLY A 146 -16.84 -7.85 16.36
N HIS A 147 -16.18 -6.76 16.74
CA HIS A 147 -14.73 -6.66 16.81
C HIS A 147 -14.31 -6.22 18.21
N VAL A 148 -13.36 -6.93 18.81
CA VAL A 148 -12.77 -6.52 20.08
C VAL A 148 -11.27 -6.32 19.91
N TYR A 149 -10.82 -5.12 20.22
CA TYR A 149 -9.41 -4.77 20.26
C TYR A 149 -8.98 -4.69 21.71
N THR A 150 -7.86 -5.32 22.02
CA THR A 150 -7.30 -5.35 23.38
C THR A 150 -5.86 -4.85 23.34
N SER A 151 -5.50 -4.00 24.28
CA SER A 151 -4.15 -3.50 24.47
C SER A 151 -3.74 -3.73 25.91
N ARG A 152 -2.57 -4.36 26.13
CA ARG A 152 -2.05 -4.69 27.48
C ARG A 152 -3.09 -5.37 28.40
N GLY A 153 -3.95 -6.23 27.83
CA GLY A 153 -4.97 -6.98 28.57
C GLY A 153 -6.29 -6.22 28.82
N PHE A 154 -6.42 -4.97 28.38
CA PHE A 154 -7.65 -4.19 28.51
C PHE A 154 -8.29 -3.94 27.14
N SER A 155 -9.60 -4.14 27.04
CA SER A 155 -10.32 -3.84 25.82
C SER A 155 -10.38 -2.33 25.57
N LEU A 156 -10.12 -1.95 24.33
CA LEU A 156 -10.41 -0.61 23.82
C LEU A 156 -11.92 -0.51 23.64
N LEU A 157 -12.57 0.47 24.26
CA LEU A 157 -14.01 0.70 24.10
C LEU A 157 -14.25 1.83 23.08
N ALA A 158 -15.52 2.17 22.82
CA ALA A 158 -15.85 3.20 21.83
C ALA A 158 -15.20 4.56 22.12
N GLU A 159 -15.01 4.90 23.40
CA GLU A 159 -14.40 6.17 23.82
C GLU A 159 -12.87 6.19 23.62
N SER A 160 -12.24 5.04 23.37
CA SER A 160 -10.82 4.95 22.99
C SER A 160 -10.56 5.43 21.57
N PHE A 161 -11.57 5.53 20.71
CA PHE A 161 -11.41 5.89 19.31
C PHE A 161 -11.67 7.39 19.09
N LEU A 162 -10.67 8.05 18.52
CA LEU A 162 -10.68 9.47 18.20
C LEU A 162 -10.58 9.67 16.69
N VAL A 163 -11.11 10.80 16.23
CA VAL A 163 -10.81 11.35 14.90
C VAL A 163 -10.19 12.71 15.12
N ASP A 164 -9.02 12.97 14.57
CA ASP A 164 -8.28 14.23 14.72
C ASP A 164 -8.13 14.69 16.19
N GLY A 165 -7.97 13.74 17.11
CA GLY A 165 -7.85 14.01 18.55
C GLY A 165 -9.18 14.26 19.28
N ILE A 166 -10.32 14.19 18.59
CA ILE A 166 -11.65 14.34 19.18
C ILE A 166 -12.24 12.95 19.47
N GLY A 167 -12.44 12.66 20.76
CA GLY A 167 -13.03 11.40 21.21
C GLY A 167 -14.53 11.30 20.94
N GLY A 168 -15.02 10.07 20.75
CA GLY A 168 -16.45 9.77 20.61
C GLY A 168 -17.02 9.96 19.20
N GLN A 169 -16.18 10.25 18.20
CA GLN A 169 -16.60 10.47 16.82
C GLN A 169 -16.11 9.38 15.84
N GLY A 170 -15.15 8.52 16.24
CA GLY A 170 -14.40 7.69 15.29
C GLY A 170 -14.87 6.25 15.08
N TYR A 171 -15.32 5.58 16.14
CA TYR A 171 -15.72 4.18 16.04
C TYR A 171 -16.63 3.80 17.19
N GLN A 172 -17.85 3.39 16.87
CA GLN A 172 -18.71 2.70 17.82
C GLN A 172 -18.42 1.22 17.72
N ILE A 173 -17.98 0.60 18.83
CA ILE A 173 -17.77 -0.86 18.91
C ILE A 173 -19.06 -1.66 18.61
N THR A 174 -20.22 -1.00 18.73
CA THR A 174 -21.53 -1.56 18.39
C THR A 174 -21.91 -1.40 16.92
N GLY A 175 -21.13 -0.64 16.14
CA GLY A 175 -21.28 -0.51 14.69
C GLY A 175 -20.64 -1.70 14.00
N TRP A 176 -21.44 -2.46 13.26
CA TRP A 176 -20.99 -3.61 12.46
C TRP A 176 -20.05 -3.24 11.30
N MET A 177 -19.75 -1.95 11.10
CA MET A 177 -18.93 -1.44 10.02
C MET A 177 -17.60 -0.92 10.57
N GLN A 178 -16.51 -1.55 10.14
CA GLN A 178 -15.16 -1.03 10.35
C GLN A 178 -14.96 0.24 9.51
N PRO A 179 -14.24 1.25 10.01
CA PRO A 179 -13.85 2.41 9.21
C PRO A 179 -12.97 1.96 8.04
N ASP A 180 -13.23 2.55 6.88
CA ASP A 180 -12.38 2.43 5.70
C ASP A 180 -11.14 3.29 5.89
N MET A 181 -9.96 2.73 5.68
CA MET A 181 -8.69 3.43 5.83
C MET A 181 -8.38 4.37 4.66
N ALA A 182 -9.14 4.35 3.57
CA ALA A 182 -8.90 5.19 2.40
C ALA A 182 -9.06 6.70 2.67
N ILE A 183 -9.85 7.08 3.67
CA ILE A 183 -10.12 8.49 4.00
C ILE A 183 -9.14 9.07 5.03
N TYR A 184 -8.32 8.22 5.66
CA TYR A 184 -7.40 8.61 6.71
C TYR A 184 -5.96 8.64 6.19
N ASP A 185 -5.21 9.63 6.64
CA ASP A 185 -3.78 9.79 6.43
C ASP A 185 -3.00 8.77 7.28
N ARG A 186 -3.31 8.64 8.57
CA ARG A 186 -2.60 7.73 9.48
C ARG A 186 -3.43 7.30 10.68
N VAL A 187 -2.97 6.22 11.30
CA VAL A 187 -3.52 5.74 12.57
C VAL A 187 -2.47 5.84 13.66
N GLU A 188 -2.77 6.60 14.71
CA GLU A 188 -1.92 6.75 15.89
C GLU A 188 -2.48 5.91 17.03
N VAL A 189 -1.67 5.04 17.62
CA VAL A 189 -2.08 4.11 18.67
C VAL A 189 -1.27 4.36 19.93
N LEU A 190 -1.93 4.90 20.94
CA LEU A 190 -1.38 5.14 22.26
C LEU A 190 -1.75 3.97 23.17
N ARG A 191 -0.75 3.32 23.76
CA ARG A 191 -0.96 2.15 24.62
C ARG A 191 -0.84 2.51 26.09
N GLY A 192 -1.86 2.17 26.88
CA GLY A 192 -1.92 2.42 28.33
C GLY A 192 -2.94 3.49 28.72
N ALA A 193 -2.84 4.02 29.95
CA ALA A 193 -3.83 4.95 30.49
C ALA A 193 -3.87 6.28 29.72
N SER A 194 -4.93 6.49 28.95
CA SER A 194 -5.12 7.67 28.08
C SER A 194 -5.99 8.77 28.71
N GLY A 195 -6.47 8.59 29.96
CA GLY A 195 -7.48 9.45 30.58
C GLY A 195 -7.15 10.95 30.61
N LEU A 196 -5.89 11.33 30.89
CA LEU A 196 -5.49 12.74 30.86
C LEU A 196 -5.46 13.33 29.43
N LEU A 197 -5.06 12.51 28.45
CA LEU A 197 -4.86 12.94 27.07
C LEU A 197 -6.15 12.93 26.25
N VAL A 198 -7.09 12.06 26.60
CA VAL A 198 -8.30 11.78 25.82
C VAL A 198 -9.59 12.03 26.62
N GLY A 199 -9.52 12.18 27.95
CA GLY A 199 -10.66 12.43 28.83
C GLY A 199 -11.20 11.13 29.44
N ALA A 200 -12.30 10.60 28.91
CA ALA A 200 -12.85 9.30 29.30
C ALA A 200 -11.99 8.13 28.76
N GLY A 201 -10.67 8.18 28.99
CA GLY A 201 -9.72 7.22 28.47
C GLY A 201 -9.79 5.89 29.21
N GLN A 202 -9.70 4.80 28.46
CA GLN A 202 -9.62 3.45 29.03
C GLN A 202 -8.16 3.05 29.35
N PRO A 203 -7.95 2.10 30.29
CA PRO A 203 -6.60 1.61 30.63
C PRO A 203 -5.88 0.92 29.47
N GLY A 204 -6.60 0.49 28.43
CA GLY A 204 -6.03 -0.12 27.23
C GLY A 204 -5.27 0.87 26.35
N GLY A 205 -5.76 2.11 26.21
CA GLY A 205 -5.16 3.04 25.26
C GLY A 205 -6.12 4.03 24.64
N ALA A 206 -5.68 4.55 23.52
CA ALA A 206 -6.44 5.37 22.60
C ALA A 206 -5.94 5.11 21.17
N VAL A 207 -6.85 5.15 20.21
CA VAL A 207 -6.57 5.03 18.78
C VAL A 207 -7.12 6.28 18.11
N ASN A 208 -6.24 7.05 17.48
CA ASN A 208 -6.59 8.28 16.79
C ASN A 208 -6.48 8.06 15.28
N LEU A 209 -7.56 8.36 14.56
CA LEU A 209 -7.66 8.33 13.11
C LEU A 209 -7.46 9.76 12.62
N VAL A 210 -6.46 10.00 11.78
CA VAL A 210 -6.10 11.31 11.23
C VAL A 210 -6.16 11.25 9.73
#